data_AF-A0A409VPC7-F1
#
_entry.id   AF-A0A409VPC7-F1
#
_cell.length_a   1.000
_cell.length_b   1.000
_cell.length_c   1.000
_cell.angle_alpha   90.00
_cell.angle_beta   90.00
_cell.angle_gamma   90.00
#
_symmetry.space_group_name_H-M   'P 1'
#
loop_
_entity.id
_entity.type
_entity.pdbx_description
1 polymer ?
#
loop_
_entity_poly.entity_id
_entity_poly.type
_entity_poly.pdbx_seq_one_letter_code
_entity_poly.pdbx_strand_id
1 'polypeptide(L)'
;MYQPGHLEDVRAEDYGHQAGLENSQGGRYRPDKPVTQPPPLETIPLIISGPTTNRVDLVFFSDGYLASERQKFIDDAMRLALDVSQNQTFNTVQPLLNFWGAFSPSNQSGIGIDEPKQTPFGLYRPGTTLRGVYYAYPDVGRAACDFLGAQCDYPILLGNDPLYGGLGGEFTVITASLLNGPLVLRHELGHSILDVGEEYDGGFAYFGRNAAHSRSELPWKQWLSDPLRMDESGNLRVERSNMAMQAYPWTLLNTTEPWSINFTSPGTYARFSVQFSLAGIPDKGDLLVTLDGHDLGWKPRTAIGMDRWFYDFNHSTGLEAGEHELKFTLLSQEHVGVAQLCSTEILEYGDEETFVSSPGFYSLYPTYSENNETTYRPTNDDCLMRLVTTPNFCNVCLETLWISLLKNLSFIDNFEEHCEASSLMSEEHKRLVKVLSVNLLPLAGFRKSPISAKESYTIVWQKDGTILSEFNNQTRITLDGDKAIGNYSVHVKFSTEEVRLESPMMESEGYYEVTTSC
;
A
#
# COMPACT_ATOMS: atom_id res chain seq x y z
N MET A 1 -11.04 -31.25 39.18
CA MET A 1 -11.90 -30.11 38.79
C MET A 1 -11.00 -28.90 38.62
N TYR A 2 -10.53 -28.69 37.40
CA TYR A 2 -9.77 -27.52 36.97
C TYR A 2 -10.68 -26.84 35.95
N GLN A 3 -11.17 -25.64 36.25
CA GLN A 3 -11.89 -24.82 35.29
C GLN A 3 -10.88 -24.26 34.29
N PRO A 4 -11.12 -24.33 32.96
CA PRO A 4 -10.34 -23.58 31.99
C PRO A 4 -10.65 -22.09 32.15
N GLY A 5 -9.60 -21.29 32.34
CA GLY A 5 -9.72 -19.83 32.38
C GLY A 5 -10.16 -19.30 31.02
N HIS A 6 -11.06 -18.31 31.03
CA HIS A 6 -11.37 -17.47 29.88
C HIS A 6 -10.09 -16.88 29.29
N LEU A 7 -9.85 -17.14 28.01
CA LEU A 7 -9.05 -16.27 27.16
C LEU A 7 -9.89 -15.00 26.97
N GLU A 8 -9.40 -13.86 27.44
CA GLU A 8 -10.01 -12.56 27.12
C GLU A 8 -9.83 -12.30 25.61
N ASP A 9 -10.93 -12.02 24.92
CA ASP A 9 -10.97 -11.59 23.53
C ASP A 9 -10.13 -10.31 23.36
N VAL A 10 -9.08 -10.38 22.53
CA VAL A 10 -8.34 -9.20 22.03
C VAL A 10 -9.29 -8.45 21.08
N ARG A 11 -9.93 -7.40 21.61
CA ARG A 11 -10.94 -6.59 20.91
C ARG A 11 -10.31 -5.84 19.74
N ALA A 12 -11.13 -5.47 18.75
CA ALA A 12 -10.73 -4.58 17.65
C ALA A 12 -10.11 -3.25 18.15
N GLU A 13 -10.48 -2.82 19.36
CA GLU A 13 -9.92 -1.66 20.07
C GLU A 13 -8.38 -1.70 20.24
N ASP A 14 -7.76 -2.89 20.30
CA ASP A 14 -6.30 -3.02 20.42
C ASP A 14 -5.54 -2.70 19.12
N TYR A 15 -6.23 -2.70 17.95
CA TYR A 15 -5.66 -2.21 16.69
C TYR A 15 -5.53 -0.69 16.70
N GLY A 16 -6.57 -0.01 17.18
CA GLY A 16 -6.63 1.46 17.19
C GLY A 16 -5.59 2.12 18.11
N HIS A 17 -5.12 1.42 19.14
CA HIS A 17 -4.14 1.98 20.07
C HIS A 17 -2.69 2.01 19.55
N GLN A 18 -2.32 1.14 18.61
CA GLN A 18 -1.01 1.20 17.93
C GLN A 18 -1.08 1.84 16.53
N ALA A 19 -2.24 1.80 15.87
CA ALA A 19 -2.52 2.57 14.64
C ALA A 19 -2.92 4.04 14.92
N GLY A 20 -2.91 4.45 16.18
CA GLY A 20 -3.37 5.77 16.61
C GLY A 20 -2.55 6.90 16.01
N LEU A 21 -3.17 7.65 15.09
CA LEU A 21 -2.85 9.04 14.79
C LEU A 21 -2.96 9.86 16.08
N GLU A 22 -1.90 9.91 16.89
CA GLU A 22 -1.77 10.94 17.91
C GLU A 22 -1.68 12.29 17.21
N ASN A 23 -2.83 12.98 17.16
CA ASN A 23 -2.93 14.39 16.86
C ASN A 23 -1.82 15.13 17.64
N SER A 24 -0.93 15.78 16.90
CA SER A 24 0.19 16.57 17.40
C SER A 24 -0.30 17.82 18.15
N GLN A 25 -0.83 17.62 19.36
CA GLN A 25 -1.09 18.69 20.31
C GLN A 25 -0.05 18.64 21.43
N GLY A 26 1.02 19.40 21.25
CA GLY A 26 1.76 20.06 22.33
C GLY A 26 2.26 19.17 23.48
N GLY A 27 3.05 18.14 23.17
CA GLY A 27 3.78 17.38 24.18
C GLY A 27 4.82 18.24 24.90
N ARG A 28 4.59 18.53 26.19
CA ARG A 28 5.59 19.15 27.07
C ARG A 28 6.84 18.28 27.13
N TYR A 29 7.98 18.85 26.75
CA TYR A 29 9.32 18.28 26.87
C TYR A 29 9.55 17.69 28.28
N ARG A 30 9.69 16.36 28.39
CA ARG A 30 10.12 15.67 29.61
C ARG A 30 11.62 15.39 29.50
N PRO A 31 12.50 15.98 30.34
CA PRO A 31 13.95 15.98 30.07
C PRO A 31 14.72 14.69 30.39
N ASP A 32 14.08 13.59 30.82
CA ASP A 32 14.80 12.48 31.49
C ASP A 32 14.58 11.07 30.90
N LYS A 33 14.09 10.91 29.67
CA LYS A 33 14.17 9.58 29.02
C LYS A 33 15.61 9.36 28.51
N PRO A 34 16.30 8.26 28.90
CA PRO A 34 17.59 7.92 28.32
C PRO A 34 17.45 7.77 26.81
N VAL A 35 18.42 8.28 26.05
CA VAL A 35 18.42 8.18 24.58
C VAL A 35 18.54 6.71 24.17
N THR A 36 17.46 6.16 23.62
CA THR A 36 17.45 4.81 23.05
C THR A 36 18.45 4.75 21.91
N GLN A 37 19.37 3.78 21.96
CA GLN A 37 20.36 3.59 20.90
C GLN A 37 19.80 2.67 19.82
N PRO A 38 20.12 2.90 18.54
CA PRO A 38 19.77 1.98 17.47
C PRO A 38 20.50 0.63 17.66
N PRO A 39 19.93 -0.48 17.16
CA PRO A 39 20.66 -1.74 17.09
C PRO A 39 21.84 -1.60 16.10
N PRO A 40 22.90 -2.41 16.22
CA PRO A 40 23.90 -2.52 15.17
C PRO A 40 23.22 -2.87 13.86
N LEU A 41 23.41 -2.05 12.82
CA LEU A 41 22.77 -2.24 11.53
C LEU A 41 23.75 -2.09 10.38
N GLU A 42 23.58 -2.93 9.36
CA GLU A 42 24.27 -2.88 8.08
C GLU A 42 23.28 -2.48 6.99
N THR A 43 23.54 -1.37 6.30
CA THR A 43 22.74 -0.92 5.16
C THR A 43 23.13 -1.64 3.88
N ILE A 44 22.15 -2.20 3.17
CA ILE A 44 22.32 -3.03 1.99
C ILE A 44 21.46 -2.45 0.86
N PRO A 45 22.04 -2.03 -0.27
CA PRO A 45 21.25 -1.58 -1.42
C PRO A 45 20.50 -2.77 -2.03
N LEU A 46 19.19 -2.62 -2.26
CA LEU A 46 18.38 -3.62 -2.95
C LEU A 46 18.02 -3.13 -4.37
N ILE A 47 17.25 -2.04 -4.48
CA ILE A 47 16.86 -1.44 -5.75
C ILE A 47 17.07 0.06 -5.65
N ILE A 48 18.10 0.60 -6.32
CA ILE A 48 18.45 2.03 -6.24
C ILE A 48 18.17 2.70 -7.58
N SER A 49 17.28 3.68 -7.56
CA SER A 49 16.84 4.46 -8.74
C SER A 49 17.49 5.84 -8.82
N GLY A 50 18.09 6.32 -7.73
CA GLY A 50 18.76 7.62 -7.66
C GLY A 50 19.25 7.98 -6.25
N PRO A 51 19.74 9.21 -6.05
CA PRO A 51 20.19 9.67 -4.74
C PRO A 51 19.01 9.84 -3.77
N THR A 52 19.21 9.48 -2.49
CA THR A 52 18.28 9.70 -1.37
C THR A 52 17.73 11.12 -1.27
N THR A 53 18.51 12.13 -1.67
CA THR A 53 18.06 13.53 -1.66
C THR A 53 16.92 13.82 -2.64
N ASN A 54 16.65 12.94 -3.60
CA ASN A 54 15.59 13.09 -4.58
C ASN A 54 14.90 11.76 -4.91
N ARG A 55 14.83 10.83 -3.95
CA ARG A 55 14.08 9.58 -4.04
C ARG A 55 13.44 9.30 -2.69
N VAL A 56 12.35 8.56 -2.69
CA VAL A 56 11.74 8.05 -1.47
C VAL A 56 12.42 6.73 -1.11
N ASP A 57 13.02 6.66 0.07
CA ASP A 57 13.73 5.51 0.58
C ASP A 57 12.83 4.62 1.47
N LEU A 58 12.49 3.42 0.96
CA LEU A 58 11.83 2.36 1.71
C LEU A 58 12.88 1.41 2.29
N VAL A 59 12.85 1.19 3.61
CA VAL A 59 13.90 0.44 4.31
C VAL A 59 13.31 -0.76 5.04
N PHE A 60 13.70 -1.97 4.63
CA PHE A 60 13.40 -3.20 5.37
C PHE A 60 14.38 -3.36 6.52
N PHE A 61 13.92 -3.31 7.76
CA PHE A 61 14.68 -3.63 8.97
C PHE A 61 14.47 -5.10 9.35
N SER A 62 15.55 -5.84 9.55
CA SER A 62 15.47 -7.28 9.83
C SER A 62 15.09 -7.56 11.30
N ASP A 63 14.07 -8.40 11.52
CA ASP A 63 13.72 -8.92 12.85
C ASP A 63 13.57 -10.45 12.85
N GLY A 64 14.13 -11.13 13.85
CA GLY A 64 14.11 -12.59 13.92
C GLY A 64 15.08 -13.31 12.97
N TYR A 65 16.01 -12.61 12.33
CA TYR A 65 17.06 -13.20 11.50
C TYR A 65 18.38 -13.29 12.27
N LEU A 66 18.92 -14.49 12.45
CA LEU A 66 20.26 -14.68 13.05
C LEU A 66 21.36 -14.11 12.15
N ALA A 67 22.56 -13.92 12.69
CA ALA A 67 23.73 -13.53 11.91
C ALA A 67 24.01 -14.50 10.74
N SER A 68 23.77 -15.80 10.93
CA SER A 68 23.88 -16.83 9.88
C SER A 68 22.76 -16.78 8.83
N GLU A 69 21.67 -16.08 9.11
CA GLU A 69 20.50 -15.92 8.25
C GLU A 69 20.51 -14.59 7.48
N ARG A 70 21.64 -13.85 7.52
CA ARG A 70 21.79 -12.58 6.79
C ARG A 70 21.40 -12.68 5.32
N GLN A 71 21.84 -13.73 4.61
CA GLN A 71 21.49 -13.90 3.20
C GLN A 71 19.99 -14.16 3.01
N LYS A 72 19.37 -14.92 3.92
CA LYS A 72 17.93 -15.16 3.90
C LYS A 72 17.15 -13.85 4.01
N PHE A 73 17.57 -12.95 4.91
CA PHE A 73 16.98 -11.61 5.03
C PHE A 73 17.09 -10.81 3.72
N ILE A 74 18.27 -10.80 3.09
CA ILE A 74 18.48 -10.09 1.83
C ILE A 74 17.57 -10.65 0.74
N ASP A 75 17.46 -11.98 0.64
CA ASP A 75 16.62 -12.64 -0.35
C ASP A 75 15.13 -12.35 -0.12
N ASP A 76 14.68 -12.37 1.14
CA ASP A 76 13.31 -12.02 1.52
C ASP A 76 12.99 -10.55 1.20
N ALA A 77 13.84 -9.62 1.61
CA ALA A 77 13.66 -8.18 1.39
C ALA A 77 13.72 -7.83 -0.11
N MET A 78 14.67 -8.41 -0.85
CA MET A 78 14.76 -8.22 -2.31
C MET A 78 13.51 -8.75 -3.01
N ARG A 79 13.03 -9.95 -2.66
CA ARG A 79 11.80 -10.51 -3.24
C ARG A 79 10.62 -9.58 -3.03
N LEU A 80 10.44 -9.07 -1.81
CA LEU A 80 9.37 -8.15 -1.47
C LEU A 80 9.50 -6.81 -2.21
N ALA A 81 10.70 -6.23 -2.27
CA ALA A 81 10.98 -5.01 -3.02
C ALA A 81 10.65 -5.17 -4.51
N LEU A 82 11.05 -6.29 -5.13
CA LEU A 82 10.76 -6.59 -6.53
C LEU A 82 9.25 -6.77 -6.76
N ASP A 83 8.57 -7.49 -5.88
CA ASP A 83 7.14 -7.79 -6.01
C ASP A 83 6.27 -6.51 -5.94
N VAL A 84 6.63 -5.55 -5.09
CA VAL A 84 5.93 -4.27 -4.99
C VAL A 84 6.28 -3.31 -6.13
N SER A 85 7.54 -3.30 -6.59
CA SER A 85 8.05 -2.26 -7.50
C SER A 85 8.07 -2.60 -8.99
N GLN A 86 8.12 -3.87 -9.40
CA GLN A 86 8.43 -4.17 -10.79
C GLN A 86 7.24 -4.29 -11.73
N ASN A 87 6.14 -4.96 -11.36
CA ASN A 87 5.05 -5.25 -12.30
C ASN A 87 3.66 -5.04 -11.69
N GLN A 88 3.61 -4.43 -10.52
CA GLN A 88 2.44 -4.44 -9.65
C GLN A 88 2.25 -3.02 -9.11
N THR A 89 1.79 -2.90 -7.87
CA THR A 89 1.28 -1.67 -7.24
C THR A 89 2.11 -0.41 -7.50
N PHE A 90 3.44 -0.45 -7.36
CA PHE A 90 4.29 0.74 -7.43
C PHE A 90 5.10 0.81 -8.74
N ASN A 91 4.76 0.02 -9.76
CA ASN A 91 5.51 -0.03 -11.02
C ASN A 91 5.67 1.34 -11.68
N THR A 92 4.60 2.11 -11.77
CA THR A 92 4.62 3.37 -12.53
C THR A 92 5.44 4.43 -11.79
N VAL A 93 5.40 4.43 -10.46
CA VAL A 93 6.19 5.32 -9.60
C VAL A 93 7.60 4.79 -9.27
N GLN A 94 8.00 3.60 -9.74
CA GLN A 94 9.28 2.97 -9.40
C GLN A 94 10.50 3.90 -9.52
N PRO A 95 10.62 4.77 -10.56
CA PRO A 95 11.74 5.69 -10.66
C PRO A 95 11.90 6.68 -9.51
N LEU A 96 10.83 6.91 -8.73
CA LEU A 96 10.83 7.76 -7.54
C LEU A 96 11.37 7.05 -6.30
N LEU A 97 11.53 5.73 -6.35
CA LEU A 97 11.72 4.89 -5.18
C LEU A 97 13.11 4.28 -5.13
N ASN A 98 13.63 4.19 -3.92
CA ASN A 98 14.77 3.36 -3.54
C ASN A 98 14.31 2.33 -2.51
N PHE A 99 14.91 1.14 -2.56
CA PHE A 99 14.70 0.07 -1.60
C PHE A 99 16.03 -0.36 -0.98
N TRP A 100 16.05 -0.39 0.34
CA TRP A 100 17.21 -0.75 1.16
C TRP A 100 16.86 -1.86 2.14
N GLY A 101 17.85 -2.67 2.49
CA GLY A 101 17.83 -3.52 3.69
C GLY A 101 18.69 -2.91 4.79
N ALA A 102 18.22 -2.99 6.02
CA ALA A 102 18.96 -2.67 7.24
C ALA A 102 19.04 -3.93 8.10
N PHE A 103 20.17 -4.63 8.01
CA PHE A 103 20.36 -5.90 8.69
C PHE A 103 20.90 -5.71 10.11
N SER A 104 20.13 -6.15 11.09
CA SER A 104 20.48 -6.25 12.50
C SER A 104 20.33 -7.70 12.97
N PRO A 105 21.43 -8.38 13.35
CA PRO A 105 21.35 -9.79 13.74
C PRO A 105 20.55 -9.95 15.04
N SER A 106 19.58 -10.86 15.01
CA SER A 106 18.80 -11.28 16.17
C SER A 106 19.53 -12.34 17.00
N ASN A 107 19.25 -12.41 18.30
CA ASN A 107 19.77 -13.48 19.16
C ASN A 107 18.97 -14.78 19.02
N GLN A 108 17.72 -14.69 18.56
CA GLN A 108 16.83 -15.82 18.32
C GLN A 108 16.22 -15.72 16.92
N SER A 109 15.99 -16.89 16.30
CA SER A 109 15.35 -16.97 14.99
C SER A 109 13.82 -16.94 15.11
N GLY A 110 13.18 -16.27 14.15
CA GLY A 110 11.74 -16.08 14.03
C GLY A 110 11.15 -15.06 15.01
N ILE A 111 9.84 -14.83 14.87
CA ILE A 111 9.07 -13.95 15.75
C ILE A 111 8.59 -14.67 17.01
N GLY A 112 8.13 -13.91 18.00
CA GLY A 112 7.51 -14.40 19.24
C GLY A 112 6.05 -14.84 19.08
N ILE A 113 5.57 -15.62 20.06
CA ILE A 113 4.15 -16.00 20.23
C ILE A 113 3.77 -15.62 21.65
N ASP A 114 2.71 -14.84 21.79
CA ASP A 114 2.24 -14.13 23.00
C ASP A 114 3.23 -13.10 23.56
N GLU A 115 4.52 -13.39 23.52
CA GLU A 115 5.62 -12.55 23.99
C GLU A 115 6.73 -12.45 22.93
N PRO A 116 7.46 -11.32 22.86
CA PRO A 116 8.56 -11.15 21.92
C PRO A 116 9.75 -12.05 22.26
N LYS A 117 10.38 -12.59 21.21
CA LYS A 117 11.72 -13.18 21.31
C LYS A 117 12.78 -12.10 21.48
N GLN A 118 14.00 -12.51 21.81
CA GLN A 118 15.19 -11.65 21.85
C GLN A 118 15.65 -11.26 20.44
N THR A 119 14.89 -10.33 19.85
CA THR A 119 15.04 -9.78 18.50
C THR A 119 15.14 -8.25 18.59
N PRO A 120 15.73 -7.56 17.60
CA PRO A 120 15.97 -6.11 17.66
C PRO A 120 14.73 -5.27 17.95
N PHE A 121 13.60 -5.59 17.33
CA PHE A 121 12.35 -4.83 17.39
C PHE A 121 11.24 -5.58 18.16
N GLY A 122 11.48 -6.85 18.50
CA GLY A 122 10.59 -7.62 19.35
C GLY A 122 9.30 -7.96 18.64
N LEU A 123 9.36 -8.49 17.40
CA LEU A 123 8.14 -8.86 16.70
C LEU A 123 7.50 -10.10 17.33
N TYR A 124 6.17 -10.09 17.47
CA TYR A 124 5.40 -11.19 18.03
C TYR A 124 3.94 -11.19 17.55
N ARG A 125 3.27 -12.34 17.67
CA ARG A 125 1.82 -12.47 17.49
C ARG A 125 1.12 -12.96 18.77
N PRO A 126 -0.02 -12.39 19.17
CA PRO A 126 -0.88 -12.93 20.21
C PRO A 126 -1.54 -14.22 19.75
N GLY A 127 -1.41 -15.27 20.54
CA GLY A 127 -1.94 -16.60 20.26
C GLY A 127 -1.43 -17.21 18.95
N THR A 128 -2.17 -18.19 18.45
CA THR A 128 -1.84 -18.90 17.21
C THR A 128 -2.55 -18.32 15.99
N THR A 129 -3.40 -17.30 16.16
CA THR A 129 -4.21 -16.74 15.07
C THR A 129 -3.37 -15.99 14.06
N LEU A 130 -3.56 -16.27 12.77
CA LEU A 130 -2.91 -15.54 11.68
C LEU A 130 -3.61 -14.19 11.41
N ARG A 131 -3.48 -13.29 12.40
CA ARG A 131 -4.05 -11.94 12.40
C ARG A 131 -2.94 -10.89 12.24
N GLY A 132 -2.58 -10.17 13.30
CA GLY A 132 -1.55 -9.14 13.30
C GLY A 132 -0.21 -9.61 13.87
N VAL A 133 0.87 -8.94 13.46
CA VAL A 133 2.20 -9.06 14.07
C VAL A 133 2.58 -7.70 14.62
N TYR A 134 2.88 -7.64 15.92
CA TYR A 134 3.15 -6.41 16.67
C TYR A 134 4.62 -6.32 17.01
N TYR A 135 5.09 -5.12 17.36
CA TYR A 135 6.45 -4.86 17.84
C TYR A 135 6.43 -4.42 19.31
N ALA A 136 7.39 -4.93 20.09
CA ALA A 136 7.53 -4.57 21.51
C ALA A 136 8.43 -3.33 21.73
N TYR A 137 9.28 -2.98 20.76
CA TYR A 137 10.34 -1.97 20.93
C TYR A 137 10.25 -0.79 19.93
N PRO A 138 9.17 0.02 19.94
CA PRO A 138 9.00 1.15 19.02
C PRO A 138 10.13 2.18 19.11
N ASP A 139 10.59 2.50 20.33
CA ASP A 139 11.68 3.47 20.55
C ASP A 139 12.99 3.01 19.87
N VAL A 140 13.21 1.69 19.73
CA VAL A 140 14.37 1.12 19.03
C VAL A 140 14.21 1.21 17.51
N GLY A 141 13.00 0.93 17.00
CA GLY A 141 12.66 1.13 15.59
C GLY A 141 12.87 2.58 15.15
N ARG A 142 12.39 3.53 15.96
CA ARG A 142 12.55 4.96 15.68
C ARG A 142 14.01 5.38 15.71
N ALA A 143 14.76 4.96 16.73
CA ALA A 143 16.20 5.24 16.79
C ALA A 143 16.97 4.66 15.59
N ALA A 144 16.57 3.50 15.07
CA ALA A 144 17.17 2.89 13.88
C ALA A 144 16.90 3.71 12.61
N CYS A 145 15.67 4.20 12.43
CA CYS A 145 15.31 5.07 11.31
C CYS A 145 16.01 6.43 11.41
N ASP A 146 16.01 7.06 12.60
CA ASP A 146 16.69 8.32 12.87
C ASP A 146 18.21 8.22 12.60
N PHE A 147 18.83 7.08 12.90
CA PHE A 147 20.24 6.83 12.61
C PHE A 147 20.56 6.86 11.12
N LEU A 148 19.63 6.44 10.26
CA LEU A 148 19.76 6.51 8.80
C LEU A 148 19.47 7.91 8.23
N GLY A 149 18.86 8.79 9.02
CA GLY A 149 18.55 10.17 8.63
C GLY A 149 17.65 10.21 7.40
N ALA A 150 18.09 10.93 6.36
CA ALA A 150 17.31 11.08 5.13
C ALA A 150 17.07 9.77 4.37
N GLN A 151 17.82 8.69 4.66
CA GLN A 151 17.68 7.40 3.98
C GLN A 151 16.61 6.50 4.63
N CYS A 152 15.62 7.08 5.32
CA CYS A 152 14.54 6.33 5.96
C CYS A 152 13.23 7.13 5.93
N ASP A 153 12.56 7.12 4.78
CA ASP A 153 11.23 7.74 4.64
C ASP A 153 10.12 6.80 5.11
N TYR A 154 10.20 5.52 4.73
CA TYR A 154 9.21 4.50 5.11
C TYR A 154 9.89 3.26 5.72
N PRO A 155 9.93 3.15 7.05
CA PRO A 155 10.53 2.02 7.73
C PRO A 155 9.58 0.81 7.73
N ILE A 156 10.10 -0.33 7.27
CA ILE A 156 9.39 -1.61 7.19
C ILE A 156 10.06 -2.62 8.12
N LEU A 157 9.37 -3.08 9.18
CA LEU A 157 9.87 -4.14 10.05
C LEU A 157 9.54 -5.50 9.43
N LEU A 158 10.57 -6.22 8.95
CA LEU A 158 10.43 -7.52 8.31
C LEU A 158 10.74 -8.65 9.29
N GLY A 159 9.70 -9.37 9.71
CA GLY A 159 9.81 -10.54 10.58
C GLY A 159 10.14 -11.82 9.83
N ASN A 160 11.11 -12.58 10.36
CA ASN A 160 11.46 -13.93 9.89
C ASN A 160 10.38 -14.97 10.22
N ASP A 161 9.19 -14.83 9.65
CA ASP A 161 8.06 -15.76 9.82
C ASP A 161 7.46 -16.08 8.44
N PRO A 162 7.15 -17.35 8.14
CA PRO A 162 6.61 -17.73 6.84
C PRO A 162 5.09 -17.56 6.73
N LEU A 163 4.40 -17.13 7.80
CA LEU A 163 2.94 -17.08 7.88
C LEU A 163 2.43 -15.64 7.90
N TYR A 164 1.18 -15.46 7.52
CA TYR A 164 0.47 -14.19 7.42
C TYR A 164 0.59 -13.37 8.70
N GLY A 165 0.91 -12.11 8.52
CA GLY A 165 0.94 -11.15 9.60
C GLY A 165 1.48 -9.82 9.12
N GLY A 166 0.93 -8.77 9.70
CA GLY A 166 1.40 -7.42 9.53
C GLY A 166 0.60 -6.47 10.39
N LEU A 167 0.99 -5.21 10.32
CA LEU A 167 0.37 -4.11 11.04
C LEU A 167 0.79 -2.81 10.36
N GLY A 168 -0.18 -1.93 10.09
CA GLY A 168 0.05 -0.55 9.69
C GLY A 168 0.26 0.37 10.90
N GLY A 169 0.86 1.53 10.68
CA GLY A 169 1.14 2.51 11.74
C GLY A 169 2.41 3.29 11.42
N GLU A 170 3.12 3.73 12.48
CA GLU A 170 4.42 4.38 12.31
C GLU A 170 5.40 3.51 11.50
N PHE A 171 5.42 2.22 11.80
CA PHE A 171 6.19 1.23 11.06
C PHE A 171 5.25 0.33 10.28
N THR A 172 5.57 0.07 9.03
CA THR A 172 4.93 -1.04 8.30
C THR A 172 5.51 -2.35 8.82
N VAL A 173 4.70 -3.19 9.45
CA VAL A 173 5.12 -4.52 9.90
C VAL A 173 4.66 -5.56 8.90
N ILE A 174 5.55 -6.46 8.51
CA ILE A 174 5.23 -7.59 7.64
C ILE A 174 6.01 -8.84 8.05
N THR A 175 5.54 -9.99 7.60
CA THR A 175 6.31 -11.24 7.65
C THR A 175 6.90 -11.61 6.31
N ALA A 176 7.87 -12.51 6.33
CA ALA A 176 8.47 -13.11 5.14
C ALA A 176 7.55 -14.13 4.43
N SER A 177 6.24 -14.18 4.73
CA SER A 177 5.29 -15.05 4.03
C SER A 177 5.44 -14.94 2.51
N LEU A 178 5.44 -16.10 1.85
CA LEU A 178 5.73 -16.16 0.42
C LEU A 178 4.60 -15.53 -0.41
N LEU A 179 3.35 -15.87 -0.10
CA LEU A 179 2.19 -15.36 -0.84
C LEU A 179 1.57 -14.14 -0.18
N ASN A 180 1.53 -14.06 1.15
CA ASN A 180 0.86 -12.96 1.84
C ASN A 180 1.79 -11.79 2.15
N GLY A 181 3.09 -12.03 2.36
CA GLY A 181 4.06 -10.95 2.66
C GLY A 181 3.95 -9.78 1.68
N PRO A 182 3.94 -10.02 0.35
CA PRO A 182 3.78 -8.93 -0.60
C PRO A 182 2.37 -8.28 -0.63
N LEU A 183 1.31 -9.05 -0.36
CA LEU A 183 -0.06 -8.53 -0.31
C LEU A 183 -0.22 -7.56 0.87
N VAL A 184 0.22 -7.99 2.05
CA VAL A 184 0.22 -7.18 3.26
C VAL A 184 1.12 -5.96 3.07
N LEU A 185 2.34 -6.15 2.54
CA LEU A 185 3.26 -5.03 2.30
C LEU A 185 2.64 -3.91 1.44
N ARG A 186 1.91 -4.25 0.37
CA ARG A 186 1.25 -3.24 -0.48
C ARG A 186 0.13 -2.52 0.24
N HIS A 187 -0.65 -3.25 1.03
CA HIS A 187 -1.77 -2.71 1.78
C HIS A 187 -1.28 -1.74 2.88
N GLU A 188 -0.31 -2.17 3.69
CA GLU A 188 0.22 -1.34 4.78
C GLU A 188 1.02 -0.13 4.28
N LEU A 189 1.77 -0.28 3.17
CA LEU A 189 2.38 0.87 2.50
C LEU A 189 1.34 1.78 1.85
N GLY A 190 0.18 1.24 1.46
CA GLY A 190 -0.97 2.01 1.03
C GLY A 190 -1.40 3.01 2.11
N HIS A 191 -1.62 2.54 3.33
CA HIS A 191 -1.92 3.44 4.45
C HIS A 191 -0.77 4.42 4.74
N SER A 192 0.46 3.89 4.81
CA SER A 192 1.63 4.69 5.20
C SER A 192 1.94 5.83 4.23
N ILE A 193 1.84 5.58 2.92
CA ILE A 193 2.23 6.55 1.89
C ILE A 193 1.06 7.47 1.49
N LEU A 194 -0.16 6.92 1.37
CA LEU A 194 -1.29 7.67 0.79
C LEU A 194 -2.08 8.45 1.84
N ASP A 195 -1.93 8.14 3.13
CA ASP A 195 -2.74 8.69 4.22
C ASP A 195 -4.25 8.46 3.98
N VAL A 196 -4.59 7.18 3.79
CA VAL A 196 -5.95 6.71 3.46
C VAL A 196 -6.43 5.67 4.46
N GLY A 197 -7.74 5.60 4.65
CA GLY A 197 -8.40 4.55 5.42
C GLY A 197 -8.66 3.28 4.61
N GLU A 198 -9.47 2.41 5.20
CA GLU A 198 -9.89 1.13 4.63
C GLU A 198 -10.93 1.31 3.52
N GLU A 199 -10.99 0.37 2.58
CA GLU A 199 -12.12 0.24 1.66
C GLU A 199 -12.93 -1.04 1.90
N TYR A 200 -12.42 -2.00 2.68
CA TYR A 200 -13.20 -3.16 3.10
C TYR A 200 -14.18 -2.81 4.22
N ASP A 201 -15.26 -3.58 4.31
CA ASP A 201 -16.28 -3.43 5.33
C ASP A 201 -15.78 -3.97 6.68
N GLY A 202 -16.28 -3.44 7.81
CA GLY A 202 -15.89 -3.87 9.17
C GLY A 202 -14.62 -3.25 9.73
N GLY A 203 -13.94 -2.40 8.97
CA GLY A 203 -12.84 -1.58 9.46
C GLY A 203 -13.29 -0.50 10.45
N PHE A 204 -12.31 0.11 11.13
CA PHE A 204 -12.51 1.19 12.11
C PHE A 204 -12.16 2.58 11.55
N ALA A 205 -11.48 2.68 10.40
CA ALA A 205 -10.94 3.92 9.88
C ALA A 205 -11.28 4.14 8.40
N TYR A 206 -12.11 5.16 8.12
CA TYR A 206 -12.52 5.55 6.78
C TYR A 206 -12.25 7.04 6.56
N PHE A 207 -11.11 7.36 5.97
CA PHE A 207 -10.66 8.72 5.77
C PHE A 207 -9.75 8.82 4.53
N GLY A 208 -9.34 10.04 4.19
CA GLY A 208 -8.46 10.27 3.04
C GLY A 208 -9.22 10.28 1.72
N ARG A 209 -8.49 10.15 0.61
CA ARG A 209 -9.05 10.33 -0.73
C ARG A 209 -9.89 9.15 -1.22
N ASN A 210 -9.84 8.00 -0.57
CA ASN A 210 -10.61 6.81 -0.92
C ASN A 210 -11.90 6.65 -0.10
N ALA A 211 -12.21 7.59 0.81
CA ALA A 211 -13.41 7.54 1.63
C ALA A 211 -14.21 8.85 1.55
N ALA A 212 -15.54 8.75 1.56
CA ALA A 212 -16.43 9.90 1.66
C ALA A 212 -17.52 9.66 2.71
N HIS A 213 -17.82 10.72 3.48
CA HIS A 213 -18.86 10.72 4.52
C HIS A 213 -20.16 11.39 4.06
N SER A 214 -20.15 11.96 2.85
CA SER A 214 -21.29 12.62 2.23
C SER A 214 -21.29 12.35 0.72
N ARG A 215 -22.49 12.32 0.14
CA ARG A 215 -22.68 12.17 -1.32
C ARG A 215 -22.34 13.45 -2.09
N SER A 216 -22.26 14.59 -1.42
CA SER A 216 -21.98 15.89 -2.04
C SER A 216 -20.50 16.24 -2.14
N GLU A 217 -19.66 15.58 -1.34
CA GLU A 217 -18.23 15.89 -1.18
C GLU A 217 -17.42 14.63 -1.46
N LEU A 218 -17.15 14.38 -2.75
CA LEU A 218 -16.40 13.21 -3.19
C LEU A 218 -14.94 13.59 -3.53
N PRO A 219 -13.95 13.06 -2.79
CA PRO A 219 -12.55 13.28 -3.11
C PRO A 219 -12.12 12.77 -4.51
N TRP A 220 -12.89 11.83 -5.08
CA TRP A 220 -12.62 11.20 -6.38
C TRP A 220 -13.56 11.64 -7.51
N LYS A 221 -14.20 12.82 -7.40
CA LYS A 221 -15.18 13.32 -8.40
C LYS A 221 -14.70 13.26 -9.86
N GLN A 222 -13.40 13.46 -10.11
CA GLN A 222 -12.75 13.44 -11.41
C GLN A 222 -12.62 12.03 -12.03
N TRP A 223 -12.85 11.00 -11.21
CA TRP A 223 -12.80 9.60 -11.62
C TRP A 223 -14.17 8.99 -11.85
N LEU A 224 -15.27 9.64 -11.42
CA LEU A 224 -16.64 9.13 -11.59
C LEU A 224 -16.88 8.67 -13.03
N SER A 225 -17.31 7.42 -13.18
CA SER A 225 -17.57 6.83 -14.50
C SER A 225 -18.83 7.41 -15.15
N ASP A 226 -19.84 7.73 -14.33
CA ASP A 226 -21.07 8.40 -14.77
C ASP A 226 -21.48 9.47 -13.74
N PRO A 227 -21.00 10.73 -13.89
CA PRO A 227 -21.35 11.82 -12.98
C PRO A 227 -22.80 12.29 -13.13
N LEU A 228 -23.57 11.74 -14.08
CA LEU A 228 -24.99 12.04 -14.29
C LEU A 228 -25.92 10.97 -13.70
N ARG A 229 -25.36 9.92 -13.10
CA ARG A 229 -26.10 8.84 -12.42
C ARG A 229 -26.66 9.33 -11.08
N MET A 230 -27.79 10.04 -11.16
CA MET A 230 -28.47 10.64 -10.00
C MET A 230 -29.61 9.76 -9.47
N ASP A 231 -29.92 9.88 -8.18
CA ASP A 231 -31.13 9.38 -7.55
C ASP A 231 -32.34 10.30 -7.81
N GLU A 232 -33.53 9.86 -7.37
CA GLU A 232 -34.78 10.62 -7.56
C GLU A 232 -34.77 12.01 -6.89
N SER A 233 -33.88 12.23 -5.91
CA SER A 233 -33.70 13.50 -5.22
C SER A 233 -32.63 14.38 -5.88
N GLY A 234 -32.02 13.93 -6.98
CA GLY A 234 -30.99 14.65 -7.72
C GLY A 234 -29.59 14.57 -7.11
N ASN A 235 -29.36 13.69 -6.13
CA ASN A 235 -28.02 13.42 -5.59
C ASN A 235 -27.33 12.32 -6.38
N LEU A 236 -26.00 12.25 -6.33
CA LEU A 236 -25.28 11.11 -6.90
C LEU A 236 -25.79 9.80 -6.28
N ARG A 237 -26.06 8.85 -7.15
CA ARG A 237 -26.70 7.59 -6.76
C ARG A 237 -25.69 6.67 -6.10
N VAL A 238 -26.11 6.10 -4.98
CA VAL A 238 -25.34 5.08 -4.27
C VAL A 238 -25.59 3.72 -4.91
N GLU A 239 -24.53 2.93 -5.11
CA GLU A 239 -24.67 1.57 -5.62
C GLU A 239 -25.32 0.68 -4.56
N ARG A 240 -26.38 -0.04 -4.95
CA ARG A 240 -27.25 -0.76 -4.02
C ARG A 240 -26.58 -2.02 -3.48
N SER A 241 -26.05 -1.96 -2.26
CA SER A 241 -25.53 -3.12 -1.52
C SER A 241 -26.08 -3.20 -0.10
N ASN A 242 -25.81 -4.31 0.60
CA ASN A 242 -26.05 -4.51 2.02
C ASN A 242 -25.01 -5.47 2.60
N MET A 243 -24.56 -5.23 3.83
CA MET A 243 -23.76 -6.17 4.60
C MET A 243 -24.72 -6.96 5.50
N ALA A 244 -25.20 -8.10 5.01
CA ALA A 244 -26.21 -8.90 5.71
C ALA A 244 -25.64 -9.58 6.97
N MET A 245 -24.36 -9.92 6.95
CA MET A 245 -23.65 -10.51 8.07
C MET A 245 -22.17 -10.21 7.97
N GLN A 246 -21.53 -9.91 9.10
CA GLN A 246 -20.08 -9.86 9.22
C GLN A 246 -19.66 -10.44 10.56
N ALA A 247 -18.58 -11.23 10.55
CA ALA A 247 -17.97 -11.76 11.74
C ALA A 247 -16.44 -11.87 11.58
N TYR A 248 -15.73 -11.61 12.67
CA TYR A 248 -14.29 -11.85 12.79
C TYR A 248 -14.02 -12.86 13.90
N PRO A 249 -14.26 -14.17 13.67
CA PRO A 249 -14.28 -15.15 14.76
C PRO A 249 -12.91 -15.40 15.39
N TRP A 250 -11.83 -15.22 14.63
CA TRP A 250 -10.45 -15.50 15.05
C TRP A 250 -10.31 -16.79 15.86
N THR A 251 -10.99 -17.85 15.41
CA THR A 251 -11.21 -19.04 16.23
C THR A 251 -10.61 -20.29 15.61
N LEU A 252 -10.16 -21.20 16.48
CA LEU A 252 -9.74 -22.54 16.10
C LEU A 252 -10.99 -23.40 15.85
N LEU A 253 -11.02 -24.05 14.69
CA LEU A 253 -12.06 -25.00 14.37
C LEU A 253 -11.80 -26.34 15.07
N ASN A 254 -12.88 -27.03 15.40
CA ASN A 254 -12.86 -28.36 16.01
C ASN A 254 -13.80 -29.29 15.24
N THR A 255 -13.52 -30.59 15.33
CA THR A 255 -14.31 -31.66 14.70
C THR A 255 -15.56 -32.04 15.49
N THR A 256 -15.63 -31.67 16.79
CA THR A 256 -16.79 -32.02 17.64
C THR A 256 -17.92 -31.00 17.56
N GLU A 257 -17.61 -29.73 17.29
CA GLU A 257 -18.57 -28.64 17.25
C GLU A 257 -18.26 -27.74 16.05
N PRO A 258 -19.12 -27.71 15.02
CA PRO A 258 -19.01 -26.76 13.92
C PRO A 258 -19.14 -25.33 14.42
N TRP A 259 -18.46 -24.40 13.75
CA TRP A 259 -18.75 -22.98 13.91
C TRP A 259 -19.91 -22.61 12.99
N SER A 260 -20.93 -21.93 13.50
CA SER A 260 -22.06 -21.46 12.70
C SER A 260 -22.56 -20.12 13.18
N ILE A 261 -23.15 -19.36 12.25
CA ILE A 261 -23.79 -18.07 12.52
C ILE A 261 -25.10 -17.99 11.73
N ASN A 262 -26.13 -17.47 12.39
CA ASN A 262 -27.39 -17.13 11.74
C ASN A 262 -27.41 -15.66 11.37
N PHE A 263 -28.02 -15.36 10.24
CA PHE A 263 -28.24 -13.98 9.79
C PHE A 263 -29.57 -13.87 9.03
N THR A 264 -30.02 -12.66 8.76
CA THR A 264 -31.30 -12.43 8.09
C THR A 264 -31.07 -11.69 6.78
N SER A 265 -31.67 -12.19 5.69
CA SER A 265 -31.76 -11.47 4.43
C SER A 265 -33.15 -10.85 4.27
N PRO A 266 -33.26 -9.62 3.75
CA PRO A 266 -34.54 -9.05 3.35
C PRO A 266 -35.13 -9.72 2.10
N GLY A 267 -34.35 -10.52 1.35
CA GLY A 267 -34.78 -11.18 0.12
C GLY A 267 -35.10 -10.22 -1.04
N THR A 268 -34.54 -9.01 -1.02
CA THR A 268 -34.78 -7.97 -2.04
C THR A 268 -33.56 -7.65 -2.89
N TYR A 269 -32.44 -8.34 -2.68
CA TYR A 269 -31.21 -8.17 -3.45
C TYR A 269 -31.15 -9.21 -4.57
N ALA A 270 -30.51 -8.85 -5.70
CA ALA A 270 -30.50 -9.70 -6.88
C ALA A 270 -29.42 -10.79 -6.81
N ARG A 271 -28.36 -10.54 -6.04
CA ARG A 271 -27.14 -11.34 -5.95
C ARG A 271 -26.56 -11.24 -4.55
N PHE A 272 -25.65 -12.13 -4.21
CA PHE A 272 -24.87 -12.04 -2.97
C PHE A 272 -23.49 -12.67 -3.15
N SER A 273 -22.58 -12.38 -2.22
CA SER A 273 -21.30 -13.07 -2.09
C SER A 273 -21.11 -13.60 -0.67
N VAL A 274 -20.51 -14.78 -0.56
CA VAL A 274 -19.99 -15.31 0.71
C VAL A 274 -18.48 -15.13 0.71
N GLN A 275 -17.97 -14.32 1.62
CA GLN A 275 -16.55 -14.08 1.79
C GLN A 275 -16.07 -14.67 3.11
N PHE A 276 -14.88 -15.25 3.12
CA PHE A 276 -14.25 -15.73 4.35
C PHE A 276 -12.76 -15.91 4.18
N SER A 277 -12.04 -15.91 5.30
CA SER A 277 -10.61 -16.24 5.31
C SER A 277 -10.29 -17.36 6.29
N LEU A 278 -9.43 -18.28 5.85
CA LEU A 278 -9.06 -19.49 6.58
C LEU A 278 -7.54 -19.58 6.68
N ALA A 279 -7.04 -20.21 7.74
CA ALA A 279 -5.64 -20.57 7.92
C ALA A 279 -5.50 -22.00 8.44
N GLY A 280 -4.40 -22.68 8.11
CA GLY A 280 -4.12 -24.03 8.60
C GLY A 280 -5.05 -25.13 8.06
N ILE A 281 -5.62 -24.96 6.86
CA ILE A 281 -6.54 -25.91 6.21
C ILE A 281 -6.05 -26.20 4.78
N PRO A 282 -5.01 -27.05 4.63
CA PRO A 282 -4.34 -27.25 3.35
C PRO A 282 -5.12 -28.14 2.37
N ASP A 283 -6.00 -29.03 2.87
CA ASP A 283 -6.65 -30.05 2.04
C ASP A 283 -8.16 -29.88 1.93
N LYS A 284 -8.70 -30.23 0.74
CA LYS A 284 -10.14 -30.10 0.46
C LYS A 284 -10.99 -30.96 1.39
N GLY A 285 -10.44 -32.10 1.83
CA GLY A 285 -11.13 -33.03 2.72
C GLY A 285 -11.25 -32.53 4.16
N ASP A 286 -10.60 -31.42 4.51
CA ASP A 286 -10.50 -30.99 5.90
C ASP A 286 -11.68 -30.15 6.37
N LEU A 287 -12.39 -29.48 5.46
CA LEU A 287 -13.41 -28.51 5.80
C LEU A 287 -14.60 -28.61 4.87
N LEU A 288 -15.79 -28.59 5.46
CA LEU A 288 -17.06 -28.39 4.75
C LEU A 288 -17.62 -27.01 5.12
N VAL A 289 -17.95 -26.21 4.11
CA VAL A 289 -18.60 -24.91 4.27
C VAL A 289 -19.98 -24.98 3.62
N THR A 290 -21.03 -24.72 4.40
CA THR A 290 -22.40 -24.79 3.92
C THR A 290 -23.16 -23.50 4.19
N LEU A 291 -24.00 -23.09 3.24
CA LEU A 291 -25.03 -22.07 3.40
C LEU A 291 -26.39 -22.74 3.29
N ASP A 292 -27.21 -22.66 4.34
CA ASP A 292 -28.51 -23.34 4.45
C ASP A 292 -28.42 -24.86 4.16
N GLY A 293 -27.32 -25.47 4.60
CA GLY A 293 -27.03 -26.89 4.38
C GLY A 293 -26.54 -27.23 2.96
N HIS A 294 -26.45 -26.27 2.04
CA HIS A 294 -25.87 -26.46 0.71
C HIS A 294 -24.36 -26.24 0.74
N ASP A 295 -23.58 -27.21 0.25
CA ASP A 295 -22.12 -27.10 0.12
C ASP A 295 -21.74 -25.97 -0.87
N LEU A 296 -20.95 -25.00 -0.41
CA LEU A 296 -20.43 -23.90 -1.23
C LEU A 296 -19.36 -24.38 -2.24
N GLY A 297 -18.86 -25.60 -2.08
CA GLY A 297 -17.87 -26.19 -2.98
C GLY A 297 -16.48 -25.62 -2.78
N TRP A 298 -16.16 -25.20 -1.55
CA TRP A 298 -14.86 -24.66 -1.17
C TRP A 298 -13.70 -25.59 -1.57
N LYS A 299 -12.58 -24.98 -1.97
CA LYS A 299 -11.33 -25.67 -2.34
C LYS A 299 -10.13 -24.90 -1.79
N PRO A 300 -9.15 -25.57 -1.19
CA PRO A 300 -7.94 -24.92 -0.72
C PRO A 300 -7.09 -24.42 -1.90
N ARG A 301 -6.41 -23.30 -1.69
CA ARG A 301 -5.35 -22.84 -2.59
C ARG A 301 -4.08 -23.59 -2.26
N THR A 302 -3.73 -24.64 -3.00
CA THR A 302 -2.58 -25.52 -2.68
C THR A 302 -1.26 -24.78 -2.45
N ALA A 303 -1.03 -23.67 -3.15
CA ALA A 303 0.17 -22.85 -2.99
C ALA A 303 0.25 -22.11 -1.63
N ILE A 304 -0.85 -21.96 -0.89
CA ILE A 304 -0.88 -21.30 0.42
C ILE A 304 -0.47 -22.23 1.56
N GLY A 305 -0.78 -23.52 1.44
CA GLY A 305 -0.53 -24.52 2.48
C GLY A 305 -1.20 -24.13 3.81
N MET A 306 -0.38 -23.97 4.86
CA MET A 306 -0.85 -23.65 6.22
C MET A 306 -1.12 -22.16 6.44
N ASP A 307 -0.73 -21.30 5.50
CA ASP A 307 -0.88 -19.86 5.64
C ASP A 307 -2.35 -19.41 5.41
N ARG A 308 -2.67 -18.16 5.74
CA ARG A 308 -4.01 -17.58 5.60
C ARG A 308 -4.34 -17.31 4.14
N TRP A 309 -5.57 -17.57 3.72
CA TRP A 309 -6.10 -17.13 2.44
C TRP A 309 -7.51 -16.57 2.55
N PHE A 310 -7.88 -15.69 1.62
CA PHE A 310 -9.20 -15.08 1.50
C PHE A 310 -9.94 -15.69 0.31
N TYR A 311 -11.18 -16.11 0.54
CA TYR A 311 -12.05 -16.75 -0.43
C TYR A 311 -13.30 -15.89 -0.63
N ASP A 312 -13.75 -15.81 -1.88
CA ASP A 312 -14.93 -15.07 -2.27
C ASP A 312 -15.78 -15.93 -3.22
N PHE A 313 -17.03 -16.16 -2.85
CA PHE A 313 -18.00 -16.97 -3.58
C PHE A 313 -19.15 -16.08 -4.03
N ASN A 314 -19.15 -15.74 -5.31
CA ASN A 314 -20.19 -14.92 -5.92
C ASN A 314 -21.37 -15.77 -6.40
N HIS A 315 -22.58 -15.38 -6.00
CA HIS A 315 -23.83 -16.03 -6.38
C HIS A 315 -24.69 -15.08 -7.23
N SER A 316 -25.18 -15.60 -8.36
CA SER A 316 -25.96 -14.83 -9.34
C SER A 316 -27.45 -14.69 -8.99
N THR A 317 -27.89 -15.33 -7.92
CA THR A 317 -29.28 -15.31 -7.44
C THR A 317 -29.27 -14.86 -6.00
N GLY A 318 -30.15 -13.92 -5.64
CA GLY A 318 -30.27 -13.39 -4.29
C GLY A 318 -30.72 -14.44 -3.28
N LEU A 319 -30.48 -14.13 -2.01
CA LEU A 319 -31.01 -14.91 -0.89
C LEU A 319 -32.53 -14.76 -0.82
N GLU A 320 -33.20 -15.78 -0.28
CA GLU A 320 -34.63 -15.68 0.04
C GLU A 320 -34.85 -14.74 1.24
N ALA A 321 -36.07 -14.25 1.44
CA ALA A 321 -36.37 -13.46 2.63
C ALA A 321 -36.46 -14.38 3.86
N GLY A 322 -35.68 -14.10 4.90
CA GLY A 322 -35.73 -14.88 6.13
C GLY A 322 -34.38 -15.10 6.80
N GLU A 323 -34.36 -16.08 7.70
CA GLU A 323 -33.18 -16.50 8.43
C GLU A 323 -32.38 -17.52 7.63
N HIS A 324 -31.07 -17.35 7.60
CA HIS A 324 -30.09 -18.19 6.92
C HIS A 324 -29.01 -18.64 7.91
N GLU A 325 -28.39 -19.78 7.65
CA GLU A 325 -27.29 -20.32 8.45
C GLU A 325 -26.03 -20.51 7.59
N LEU A 326 -24.93 -19.85 7.97
CA LEU A 326 -23.60 -20.16 7.45
C LEU A 326 -22.86 -21.05 8.46
N LYS A 327 -22.30 -22.16 7.99
CA LYS A 327 -21.67 -23.17 8.85
C LYS A 327 -20.35 -23.68 8.28
N PHE A 328 -19.36 -23.79 9.17
CA PHE A 328 -18.01 -24.29 8.91
C PHE A 328 -17.77 -25.53 9.78
N THR A 329 -17.58 -26.68 9.15
CA THR A 329 -17.38 -27.97 9.83
C THR A 329 -16.00 -28.52 9.52
N LEU A 330 -15.13 -28.61 10.52
CA LEU A 330 -13.85 -29.29 10.39
C LEU A 330 -14.09 -30.81 10.35
N LEU A 331 -13.56 -31.45 9.32
CA LEU A 331 -13.67 -32.89 9.07
C LEU A 331 -12.39 -33.65 9.42
N SER A 332 -11.24 -32.96 9.41
CA SER A 332 -9.93 -33.58 9.69
C SER A 332 -9.54 -33.42 11.16
N GLN A 333 -9.27 -34.54 11.83
CA GLN A 333 -8.71 -34.55 13.19
C GLN A 333 -7.25 -34.09 13.21
N GLU A 334 -6.53 -34.18 12.10
CA GLU A 334 -5.11 -33.82 12.01
C GLU A 334 -4.89 -32.32 12.21
N HIS A 335 -5.87 -31.49 11.82
CA HIS A 335 -5.75 -30.04 11.86
C HIS A 335 -6.47 -29.39 13.05
N VAL A 336 -6.93 -30.19 14.03
CA VAL A 336 -7.43 -29.65 15.30
C VAL A 336 -6.31 -28.90 16.01
N GLY A 337 -6.58 -27.66 16.43
CA GLY A 337 -5.59 -26.79 17.09
C GLY A 337 -4.75 -25.94 16.12
N VAL A 338 -4.91 -26.11 14.80
CA VAL A 338 -4.25 -25.25 13.79
C VAL A 338 -5.22 -24.69 12.75
N ALA A 339 -6.31 -25.40 12.41
CA ALA A 339 -7.32 -24.93 11.49
C ALA A 339 -8.09 -23.75 12.08
N GLN A 340 -8.16 -22.65 11.34
CA GLN A 340 -8.74 -21.39 11.83
C GLN A 340 -9.76 -20.83 10.85
N LEU A 341 -10.87 -20.35 11.41
CA LEU A 341 -11.75 -19.40 10.75
C LEU A 341 -11.39 -17.99 11.25
N CYS A 342 -10.86 -17.18 10.35
CA CYS A 342 -10.34 -15.86 10.68
C CYS A 342 -11.42 -14.77 10.53
N SER A 343 -12.17 -14.80 9.42
CA SER A 343 -13.25 -13.85 9.13
C SER A 343 -14.28 -14.47 8.21
N THR A 344 -15.52 -13.96 8.24
CA THR A 344 -16.55 -14.26 7.26
C THR A 344 -17.55 -13.11 7.12
N GLU A 345 -18.09 -12.95 5.91
CA GLU A 345 -19.03 -11.91 5.56
C GLU A 345 -20.02 -12.38 4.49
N ILE A 346 -21.24 -11.84 4.54
CA ILE A 346 -22.26 -11.97 3.51
C ILE A 346 -22.62 -10.58 3.02
N LEU A 347 -22.29 -10.31 1.76
CA LEU A 347 -22.64 -9.07 1.07
C LEU A 347 -23.74 -9.35 0.05
N GLU A 348 -24.76 -8.50 0.02
CA GLU A 348 -25.86 -8.59 -0.94
C GLU A 348 -25.81 -7.40 -1.90
N TYR A 349 -26.12 -7.64 -3.17
CA TYR A 349 -25.97 -6.67 -4.24
C TYR A 349 -27.23 -6.54 -5.08
N GLY A 350 -27.48 -5.33 -5.58
CA GLY A 350 -28.43 -5.07 -6.64
C GLY A 350 -28.07 -5.80 -7.95
N ASP A 351 -28.96 -5.68 -8.92
CA ASP A 351 -28.66 -6.05 -10.30
C ASP A 351 -27.68 -5.04 -10.93
N GLU A 352 -27.21 -5.27 -12.16
CA GLU A 352 -26.26 -4.35 -12.82
C GLU A 352 -26.85 -2.96 -13.11
N GLU A 353 -28.17 -2.78 -13.04
CA GLU A 353 -28.80 -1.47 -13.16
C GLU A 353 -28.65 -0.64 -11.88
N THR A 354 -28.67 -1.30 -10.72
CA THR A 354 -28.66 -0.68 -9.39
C THR A 354 -27.33 -0.84 -8.63
N PHE A 355 -26.50 -1.80 -9.00
CA PHE A 355 -25.16 -2.09 -8.49
C PHE A 355 -24.25 -2.56 -9.64
N VAL A 356 -23.38 -1.67 -10.13
CA VAL A 356 -22.39 -2.03 -11.16
C VAL A 356 -21.23 -2.75 -10.51
N SER A 357 -21.06 -4.04 -10.80
CA SER A 357 -19.97 -4.85 -10.22
C SER A 357 -18.71 -4.90 -11.08
N SER A 358 -18.79 -4.38 -12.30
CA SER A 358 -17.70 -4.45 -13.28
C SER A 358 -16.47 -3.64 -12.87
N PRO A 359 -15.26 -4.23 -12.95
CA PRO A 359 -14.01 -3.51 -12.81
C PRO A 359 -13.90 -2.26 -13.68
N GLY A 360 -13.28 -1.20 -13.15
CA GLY A 360 -13.09 0.10 -13.78
C GLY A 360 -14.28 1.06 -13.63
N PHE A 361 -15.32 0.69 -12.89
CA PHE A 361 -16.46 1.57 -12.61
C PHE A 361 -16.28 2.30 -11.27
N TYR A 362 -16.27 3.64 -11.35
CA TYR A 362 -16.07 4.53 -10.21
C TYR A 362 -17.40 5.21 -9.86
N SER A 363 -17.86 5.00 -8.63
CA SER A 363 -19.17 5.43 -8.14
C SER A 363 -19.11 5.71 -6.63
N LEU A 364 -20.25 5.63 -5.95
CA LEU A 364 -20.38 5.64 -4.50
C LEU A 364 -20.82 4.26 -4.04
N TYR A 365 -19.85 3.41 -3.70
CA TYR A 365 -20.12 2.09 -3.11
C TYR A 365 -20.20 2.25 -1.59
N PRO A 366 -21.28 1.78 -0.93
CA PRO A 366 -21.36 1.78 0.52
C PRO A 366 -20.24 0.97 1.14
N THR A 367 -19.63 1.52 2.20
CA THR A 367 -18.75 0.80 3.12
C THR A 367 -19.32 0.90 4.53
N TYR A 368 -19.31 -0.19 5.28
CA TYR A 368 -19.91 -0.27 6.61
C TYR A 368 -18.81 -0.41 7.67
N SER A 369 -18.77 0.49 8.66
CA SER A 369 -17.80 0.37 9.76
C SER A 369 -18.17 -0.72 10.76
N GLU A 370 -17.24 -1.08 11.65
CA GLU A 370 -17.52 -1.95 12.80
C GLU A 370 -18.64 -1.42 13.71
N ASN A 371 -18.88 -0.10 13.70
CA ASN A 371 -19.95 0.56 14.43
C ASN A 371 -21.21 0.77 13.58
N ASN A 372 -21.27 0.13 12.40
CA ASN A 372 -22.36 0.21 11.43
C ASN A 372 -22.60 1.64 10.89
N GLU A 373 -21.57 2.48 10.88
CA GLU A 373 -21.59 3.77 10.20
C GLU A 373 -21.33 3.56 8.70
N THR A 374 -22.15 4.17 7.85
CA THR A 374 -21.98 4.08 6.40
C THR A 374 -21.09 5.20 5.90
N THR A 375 -20.00 4.83 5.25
CA THR A 375 -19.19 5.70 4.40
C THR A 375 -19.28 5.22 2.95
N TYR A 376 -18.57 5.88 2.04
CA TYR A 376 -18.51 5.47 0.64
C TYR A 376 -17.07 5.30 0.18
N ARG A 377 -16.85 4.35 -0.73
CA ARG A 377 -15.58 4.08 -1.42
C ARG A 377 -15.75 4.24 -2.94
N PRO A 378 -14.65 4.46 -3.70
CA PRO A 378 -14.72 4.79 -5.12
C PRO A 378 -15.09 3.61 -6.02
N THR A 379 -14.69 2.38 -5.67
CA THR A 379 -14.87 1.21 -6.54
C THR A 379 -15.51 0.04 -5.78
N ASN A 380 -16.00 -0.96 -6.53
CA ASN A 380 -16.36 -2.23 -5.93
C ASN A 380 -15.08 -3.01 -5.58
N ASP A 381 -14.50 -3.75 -6.52
CA ASP A 381 -13.47 -4.75 -6.25
C ASP A 381 -12.13 -4.46 -6.97
N ASP A 382 -11.86 -3.18 -7.25
CA ASP A 382 -10.71 -2.74 -8.06
C ASP A 382 -9.55 -2.16 -7.27
N CYS A 383 -9.64 -2.14 -5.94
CA CYS A 383 -8.59 -1.60 -5.10
C CYS A 383 -8.09 -2.65 -4.10
N LEU A 384 -6.77 -2.80 -4.00
CA LEU A 384 -6.15 -3.61 -2.95
C LEU A 384 -6.42 -3.10 -1.53
N MET A 385 -6.80 -1.82 -1.37
CA MET A 385 -7.27 -1.28 -0.09
C MET A 385 -8.62 -1.87 0.35
N ARG A 386 -9.35 -2.51 -0.59
CA ARG A 386 -10.51 -3.34 -0.29
C ARG A 386 -10.17 -4.82 -0.36
N LEU A 387 -9.63 -5.25 -1.48
CA LEU A 387 -9.34 -6.66 -1.75
C LEU A 387 -7.83 -6.89 -1.71
N VAL A 388 -7.32 -7.20 -0.52
CA VAL A 388 -5.88 -7.43 -0.28
C VAL A 388 -5.27 -8.53 -1.17
N THR A 389 -6.08 -9.43 -1.73
CA THR A 389 -5.63 -10.48 -2.67
C THR A 389 -5.38 -9.97 -4.09
N THR A 390 -5.76 -8.73 -4.40
CA THR A 390 -5.48 -8.07 -5.66
C THR A 390 -4.23 -7.20 -5.53
N PRO A 391 -3.44 -7.04 -6.60
CA PRO A 391 -2.18 -6.31 -6.50
C PRO A 391 -2.29 -4.81 -6.83
N ASN A 392 -3.45 -4.32 -7.28
CA ASN A 392 -3.56 -2.99 -7.90
C ASN A 392 -4.29 -2.01 -7.00
N PHE A 393 -3.81 -0.77 -6.97
CA PHE A 393 -4.61 0.34 -6.50
C PHE A 393 -5.68 0.69 -7.53
N CYS A 394 -6.84 1.16 -7.08
CA CYS A 394 -7.75 1.88 -7.95
C CYS A 394 -7.10 3.21 -8.34
N ASN A 395 -7.62 3.87 -9.38
CA ASN A 395 -7.08 5.12 -9.90
C ASN A 395 -7.04 6.24 -8.84
N VAL A 396 -7.95 6.21 -7.87
CA VAL A 396 -7.96 7.19 -6.77
C VAL A 396 -6.76 7.01 -5.86
N CYS A 397 -6.49 5.77 -5.45
CA CYS A 397 -5.32 5.43 -4.64
C CYS A 397 -4.01 5.60 -5.42
N LEU A 398 -3.99 5.26 -6.71
CA LEU A 398 -2.81 5.46 -7.58
C LEU A 398 -2.50 6.95 -7.82
N GLU A 399 -3.50 7.78 -8.06
CA GLU A 399 -3.35 9.24 -8.15
C GLU A 399 -2.82 9.81 -6.83
N THR A 400 -3.34 9.31 -5.70
CA THR A 400 -2.89 9.71 -4.36
C THR A 400 -1.46 9.27 -4.09
N LEU A 401 -1.05 8.08 -4.55
CA LEU A 401 0.33 7.59 -4.48
C LEU A 401 1.29 8.54 -5.20
N TRP A 402 0.98 8.92 -6.45
CA TRP A 402 1.78 9.88 -7.22
C TRP A 402 1.95 11.21 -6.47
N ILE A 403 0.84 11.82 -6.04
CA ILE A 403 0.86 13.13 -5.37
C ILE A 403 1.64 13.05 -4.05
N SER A 404 1.48 11.96 -3.29
CA SER A 404 2.12 11.82 -1.98
C SER A 404 3.63 11.62 -2.10
N LEU A 405 4.07 10.79 -3.05
CA LEU A 405 5.51 10.58 -3.31
C LEU A 405 6.18 11.85 -3.85
N LEU A 406 5.51 12.59 -4.73
CA LEU A 406 6.07 13.80 -5.34
C LEU A 406 6.15 14.99 -4.37
N LYS A 407 5.55 14.91 -3.19
CA LYS A 407 5.50 16.01 -2.21
C LYS A 407 6.86 16.60 -1.85
N ASN A 408 7.87 15.74 -1.77
CA ASN A 408 9.22 16.11 -1.37
C ASN A 408 10.26 15.87 -2.47
N LEU A 409 9.82 15.61 -3.71
CA LEU A 409 10.69 15.30 -4.83
C LEU A 409 10.68 16.42 -5.89
N SER A 410 11.73 16.42 -6.71
CA SER A 410 11.88 17.29 -7.87
C SER A 410 11.99 16.44 -9.13
N PHE A 411 11.30 16.82 -10.21
CA PHE A 411 11.50 16.22 -11.53
C PHE A 411 12.89 16.49 -12.11
N ILE A 412 13.62 17.45 -11.55
CA ILE A 412 15.00 17.80 -11.90
C ILE A 412 15.95 17.14 -10.91
N ASP A 413 16.77 16.22 -11.40
CA ASP A 413 17.79 15.53 -10.59
C ASP A 413 19.04 16.41 -10.39
N ASN A 414 19.55 17.04 -11.46
CA ASN A 414 20.67 18.00 -11.39
C ASN A 414 20.83 18.78 -12.70
N PHE A 415 21.79 19.70 -12.72
CA PHE A 415 22.26 20.41 -13.92
C PHE A 415 23.71 20.00 -14.23
N GLU A 416 24.04 19.96 -15.52
CA GLU A 416 25.41 19.74 -16.00
C GLU A 416 25.85 20.90 -16.91
N GLU A 417 27.04 21.44 -16.63
CA GLU A 417 27.67 22.49 -17.43
C GLU A 417 29.00 21.98 -18.02
N HIS A 418 29.18 22.15 -19.34
CA HIS A 418 30.47 21.91 -20.00
C HIS A 418 30.63 22.74 -21.28
N CYS A 419 31.83 22.72 -21.86
CA CYS A 419 32.13 23.35 -23.15
C CYS A 419 32.30 22.29 -24.24
N GLU A 420 31.75 22.54 -25.42
CA GLU A 420 31.92 21.67 -26.59
C GLU A 420 32.21 22.47 -27.87
N ALA A 421 32.74 21.81 -28.89
CA ALA A 421 32.92 22.44 -30.19
C ALA A 421 31.58 22.63 -30.92
N SER A 422 31.30 23.84 -31.41
CA SER A 422 30.08 24.12 -32.18
C SER A 422 29.94 23.21 -33.40
N SER A 423 28.80 22.52 -33.51
CA SER A 423 28.47 21.62 -34.63
C SER A 423 28.05 22.35 -35.91
N LEU A 424 27.86 23.68 -35.84
CA LEU A 424 27.36 24.51 -36.95
C LEU A 424 28.47 25.14 -37.80
N MET A 425 29.75 24.87 -37.54
CA MET A 425 30.88 25.52 -38.21
C MET A 425 31.90 24.53 -38.80
N SER A 426 32.51 24.88 -39.94
CA SER A 426 33.56 24.11 -40.61
C SER A 426 34.81 23.93 -39.73
N GLU A 427 35.52 22.82 -39.88
CA GLU A 427 36.71 22.40 -39.08
C GLU A 427 37.78 23.49 -38.83
N GLU A 428 37.91 24.50 -39.70
CA GLU A 428 38.90 25.57 -39.54
C GLU A 428 38.53 26.66 -38.51
N HIS A 429 37.29 26.70 -37.99
CA HIS A 429 36.83 27.73 -37.04
C HIS A 429 35.91 27.16 -35.94
N LYS A 430 36.31 26.06 -35.27
CA LYS A 430 35.56 25.51 -34.13
C LYS A 430 35.59 26.45 -32.93
N ARG A 431 34.56 27.29 -32.81
CA ARG A 431 34.29 28.06 -31.59
C ARG A 431 33.71 27.13 -30.53
N LEU A 432 34.20 27.25 -29.30
CA LEU A 432 33.60 26.55 -28.16
C LEU A 432 32.28 27.23 -27.80
N VAL A 433 31.26 26.41 -27.58
CA VAL A 433 29.95 26.83 -27.08
C VAL A 433 29.72 26.22 -25.72
N LYS A 434 29.01 26.97 -24.87
CA LYS A 434 28.65 26.51 -23.54
C LYS A 434 27.41 25.62 -23.65
N VAL A 435 27.42 24.48 -22.99
CA VAL A 435 26.29 23.57 -22.92
C VAL A 435 25.80 23.55 -21.49
N LEU A 436 24.51 23.77 -21.33
CA LEU A 436 23.80 23.57 -20.07
C LEU A 436 22.75 22.49 -20.29
N SER A 437 22.82 21.42 -19.51
CA SER A 437 21.86 20.32 -19.53
C SER A 437 21.13 20.23 -18.19
N VAL A 438 19.87 19.82 -18.23
CA VAL A 438 19.08 19.45 -17.07
C VAL A 438 18.81 17.95 -17.11
N ASN A 439 19.23 17.23 -16.08
CA ASN A 439 18.93 15.82 -15.91
C ASN A 439 17.60 15.69 -15.17
N LEU A 440 16.67 14.93 -15.74
CA LEU A 440 15.34 14.73 -15.18
C LEU A 440 15.19 13.34 -14.58
N LEU A 441 14.23 13.17 -13.67
CA LEU A 441 13.76 11.87 -13.24
C LEU A 441 13.41 11.01 -14.47
N PRO A 442 13.77 9.72 -14.51
CA PRO A 442 13.60 8.86 -15.69
C PRO A 442 12.14 8.40 -15.83
N LEU A 443 11.25 9.37 -16.04
CA LEU A 443 9.83 9.27 -16.35
C LEU A 443 9.59 9.71 -17.80
N ALA A 444 8.35 9.56 -18.29
CA ALA A 444 7.98 9.92 -19.66
C ALA A 444 8.94 9.30 -20.70
N GLY A 445 9.46 10.12 -21.62
CA GLY A 445 10.40 9.69 -22.66
C GLY A 445 11.76 9.19 -22.16
N PHE A 446 12.04 9.30 -20.86
CA PHE A 446 13.31 8.93 -20.24
C PHE A 446 13.25 7.61 -19.46
N ARG A 447 12.10 6.91 -19.45
CA ARG A 447 11.98 5.62 -18.78
C ARG A 447 12.93 4.58 -19.36
N LYS A 448 13.57 3.80 -18.48
CA LYS A 448 14.39 2.63 -18.86
C LYS A 448 13.52 1.45 -19.30
N SER A 449 12.34 1.31 -18.70
CA SER A 449 11.37 0.26 -18.98
C SER A 449 10.03 0.91 -19.35
N PRO A 450 9.40 0.51 -20.47
CA PRO A 450 8.11 1.06 -20.85
C PRO A 450 7.02 0.62 -19.87
N ILE A 451 6.02 1.49 -19.71
CA ILE A 451 4.78 1.22 -18.96
C ILE A 451 3.58 1.45 -19.87
N SER A 452 2.39 1.02 -19.47
CA SER A 452 1.16 1.24 -20.24
C SER A 452 0.69 2.68 -20.19
N ALA A 453 0.94 3.39 -19.08
CA ALA A 453 0.44 4.74 -18.89
C ALA A 453 1.10 5.73 -19.84
N LYS A 454 0.31 6.65 -20.39
CA LYS A 454 0.82 7.75 -21.22
C LYS A 454 1.39 8.86 -20.36
N GLU A 455 2.61 9.27 -20.71
CA GLU A 455 3.36 10.27 -19.94
C GLU A 455 4.06 11.28 -20.84
N SER A 456 4.27 12.50 -20.33
CA SER A 456 5.06 13.52 -21.01
C SER A 456 5.68 14.52 -20.03
N TYR A 457 6.80 15.13 -20.46
CA TYR A 457 7.35 16.32 -19.84
C TYR A 457 7.13 17.54 -20.73
N THR A 458 6.76 18.65 -20.11
CA THR A 458 6.87 20.00 -20.70
C THR A 458 8.03 20.71 -20.01
N ILE A 459 9.00 21.22 -20.79
CA ILE A 459 10.20 21.87 -20.27
C ILE A 459 10.29 23.28 -20.85
N VAL A 460 10.43 24.29 -19.98
CA VAL A 460 10.55 25.69 -20.36
C VAL A 460 11.78 26.29 -19.71
N TRP A 461 12.71 26.78 -20.54
CA TRP A 461 13.91 27.48 -20.10
C TRP A 461 13.65 28.98 -20.02
N GLN A 462 14.22 29.62 -19.00
CA GLN A 462 14.31 31.07 -18.90
C GLN A 462 15.75 31.48 -18.63
N LYS A 463 16.12 32.65 -19.13
CA LYS A 463 17.36 33.33 -18.80
C LYS A 463 17.06 34.75 -18.33
N ASP A 464 17.50 35.09 -17.13
CA ASP A 464 17.30 36.40 -16.51
C ASP A 464 15.83 36.86 -16.58
N GLY A 465 14.90 35.93 -16.36
CA GLY A 465 13.44 36.14 -16.43
C GLY A 465 12.83 36.15 -17.84
N THR A 466 13.63 35.95 -18.90
CA THR A 466 13.15 35.90 -20.29
C THR A 466 13.05 34.46 -20.78
N ILE A 467 11.89 34.07 -21.31
CA ILE A 467 11.66 32.71 -21.84
C ILE A 467 12.49 32.47 -23.11
N LEU A 468 13.19 31.34 -23.16
CA LEU A 468 13.95 30.89 -24.33
C LEU A 468 13.12 29.86 -25.13
N SER A 469 12.14 30.37 -25.88
CA SER A 469 11.13 29.53 -26.58
C SER A 469 11.71 28.53 -27.59
N GLU A 470 12.88 28.82 -28.15
CA GLU A 470 13.61 27.95 -29.07
C GLU A 470 14.10 26.65 -28.43
N PHE A 471 14.17 26.61 -27.10
CA PHE A 471 14.61 25.45 -26.32
C PHE A 471 13.47 24.71 -25.61
N ASN A 472 12.21 25.02 -25.95
CA ASN A 472 11.06 24.32 -25.36
C ASN A 472 11.17 22.80 -25.55
N ASN A 473 10.92 22.06 -24.46
CA ASN A 473 10.99 20.60 -24.38
C ASN A 473 12.40 20.02 -24.64
N GLN A 474 13.45 20.83 -24.60
CA GLN A 474 14.83 20.36 -24.68
C GLN A 474 15.40 20.23 -23.26
N THR A 475 16.07 19.11 -22.97
CA THR A 475 16.85 18.94 -21.73
C THR A 475 18.27 19.50 -21.84
N ARG A 476 18.63 20.00 -23.02
CA ARG A 476 19.98 20.45 -23.34
C ARG A 476 19.90 21.71 -24.18
N ILE A 477 20.58 22.76 -23.74
CA ILE A 477 20.67 24.02 -24.47
C ILE A 477 22.12 24.36 -24.77
N THR A 478 22.32 25.04 -25.90
CA THR A 478 23.64 25.50 -26.34
C THR A 478 23.66 27.02 -26.36
N LEU A 479 24.67 27.61 -25.73
CA LEU A 479 24.79 29.02 -25.43
C LEU A 479 26.09 29.58 -26.03
N ASP A 480 25.99 30.73 -26.70
CA ASP A 480 27.10 31.30 -27.48
C ASP A 480 27.88 32.39 -26.72
N GLY A 481 29.19 32.18 -26.55
CA GLY A 481 30.15 33.15 -26.02
C GLY A 481 29.74 33.80 -24.69
N ASP A 482 30.05 35.09 -24.53
CA ASP A 482 29.73 35.87 -23.31
C ASP A 482 28.23 35.97 -23.04
N LYS A 483 27.37 35.70 -24.03
CA LYS A 483 25.91 35.66 -23.85
C LYS A 483 25.46 34.41 -23.11
N ALA A 484 26.35 33.46 -22.81
CA ALA A 484 26.05 32.30 -21.97
C ALA A 484 26.00 32.64 -20.47
N ILE A 485 26.65 33.73 -20.03
CA ILE A 485 26.68 34.11 -18.62
C ILE A 485 25.31 34.68 -18.22
N GLY A 486 24.78 34.24 -17.07
CA GLY A 486 23.51 34.71 -16.52
C GLY A 486 22.82 33.67 -15.65
N ASN A 487 21.64 34.04 -15.14
CA ASN A 487 20.81 33.17 -14.31
C ASN A 487 19.81 32.43 -15.18
N TYR A 488 19.83 31.11 -15.10
CA TYR A 488 18.91 30.24 -15.80
C TYR A 488 17.92 29.63 -14.81
N SER A 489 16.66 29.54 -15.24
CA SER A 489 15.69 28.66 -14.60
C SER A 489 15.08 27.71 -15.61
N VAL A 490 14.69 26.54 -15.12
CA VAL A 490 13.97 25.50 -15.85
C VAL A 490 12.72 25.17 -15.10
N HIS A 491 11.58 25.35 -15.77
CA HIS A 491 10.30 24.84 -15.30
C HIS A 491 10.00 23.53 -16.01
N VAL A 492 9.72 22.48 -15.23
CA VAL A 492 9.37 21.14 -15.72
C VAL A 492 8.00 20.78 -15.20
N LYS A 493 7.09 20.45 -16.11
CA LYS A 493 5.78 19.90 -15.79
C LYS A 493 5.68 18.46 -16.25
N PHE A 494 5.32 17.57 -15.36
CA PHE A 494 5.03 16.16 -15.66
C PHE A 494 3.53 15.97 -15.86
N SER A 495 3.16 15.14 -16.82
CA SER A 495 1.78 14.74 -17.07
C SER A 495 1.71 13.23 -17.24
N THR A 496 0.77 12.59 -16.56
CA THR A 496 0.42 11.17 -16.70
C THR A 496 -1.10 11.01 -16.70
N GLU A 497 -1.65 10.02 -17.40
CA GLU A 497 -3.09 9.74 -17.36
C GLU A 497 -3.58 9.17 -16.02
N GLU A 498 -2.65 8.77 -15.15
CA GLU A 498 -2.90 8.27 -13.79
C GLU A 498 -3.17 9.40 -12.78
N VAL A 499 -2.98 10.67 -13.18
CA VAL A 499 -3.25 11.86 -12.35
C VAL A 499 -4.12 12.83 -13.15
N ARG A 500 -5.36 13.01 -12.70
CA ARG A 500 -6.35 13.96 -13.26
C ARG A 500 -6.49 15.22 -12.40
N LEU A 501 -6.07 15.18 -11.15
CA LEU A 501 -6.04 16.34 -10.27
C LEU A 501 -4.96 17.33 -10.71
N GLU A 502 -5.36 18.60 -10.80
CA GLU A 502 -4.39 19.69 -10.86
C GLU A 502 -3.67 19.76 -9.52
N SER A 503 -2.35 19.59 -9.55
CA SER A 503 -1.51 19.61 -8.36
C SER A 503 -0.18 20.30 -8.65
N PRO A 504 0.28 21.23 -7.80
CA PRO A 504 1.59 21.86 -7.95
C PRO A 504 2.74 20.84 -7.80
N MET A 505 2.47 19.67 -7.20
CA MET A 505 3.46 18.58 -7.07
C MET A 505 3.80 17.93 -8.42
N MET A 506 3.02 18.21 -9.48
CA MET A 506 3.28 17.75 -10.85
C MET A 506 4.23 18.69 -11.60
N GLU A 507 4.80 19.68 -10.92
CA GLU A 507 5.69 20.68 -11.48
C GLU A 507 6.94 20.84 -10.61
N SER A 508 8.07 21.20 -11.22
CA SER A 508 9.31 21.54 -10.53
C SER A 508 9.98 22.71 -11.22
N GLU A 509 10.66 23.54 -10.44
CA GLU A 509 11.49 24.62 -10.96
C GLU A 509 12.92 24.48 -10.42
N GLY A 510 13.89 24.51 -11.31
CA GLY A 510 15.31 24.44 -10.98
C GLY A 510 16.03 25.70 -11.45
N TYR A 511 17.08 26.08 -10.73
CA TYR A 511 17.86 27.29 -10.97
C TYR A 511 19.33 26.94 -11.14
N TYR A 512 20.01 27.61 -12.08
CA TYR A 512 21.43 27.43 -12.33
C TYR A 512 22.08 28.74 -12.77
N GLU A 513 23.22 29.08 -12.19
CA GLU A 513 23.98 30.28 -12.56
C GLU A 513 25.19 29.89 -13.41
N VAL A 514 25.24 30.39 -14.65
CA VAL A 514 26.42 30.24 -15.51
C VAL A 514 27.32 31.45 -15.27
N THR A 515 28.50 31.22 -14.69
CA THR A 515 29.42 32.29 -14.27
C THR A 515 30.57 32.55 -15.23
N THR A 516 30.84 31.63 -16.16
CA THR A 516 31.98 31.73 -17.09
C THR A 516 31.58 31.39 -18.52
N SER A 517 32.23 32.00 -19.50
CA SER A 517 32.15 31.57 -20.89
C SER A 517 32.98 30.29 -21.11
N CYS A 518 32.89 29.74 -22.32
CA CYS A 518 34.00 28.99 -22.89
C CYS A 518 35.02 30.00 -23.48
#